data_AF-A0A0F2SEI3-F1
#
_entry.id   AF-A0A0F2SEI3-F1
#
_cell.length_a   1.000
_cell.length_b   1.000
_cell.length_c   1.000
_cell.angle_alpha   90.00
_cell.angle_beta   90.00
_cell.angle_gamma   90.00
#
_symmetry.space_group_name_H-M   'P 1'
#
loop_
_entity.id
_entity.type
_entity.pdbx_description
1 polymer ?
#
loop_
_entity_poly.entity_id
_entity_poly.type
_entity_poly.pdbx_seq_one_letter_code
_entity_poly.pdbx_strand_id
1 'polypeptide(L)'
;MYFPDFPGTAILSIDIADGIRKAKEMLVDLVLEKEEQVQPLPIPSAPENISLLDANDRIVFVEIYMPPYRNEAANKAVTKNCTLPKWLRDVGEEAGLNFSQLLQASIKDALGIKSIEKQP
;
A
#
# COMPACT_ATOMS: atom_id res chain seq x y z
N MET A 1 9.75 -10.91 -16.12
CA MET A 1 10.60 -10.80 -14.89
C MET A 1 9.82 -11.39 -13.73
N TYR A 2 10.49 -11.87 -12.70
CA TYR A 2 9.84 -12.37 -11.48
C TYR A 2 10.78 -12.12 -10.29
N PHE A 3 10.24 -12.18 -9.08
CA PHE A 3 11.02 -12.12 -7.85
C PHE A 3 11.13 -13.53 -7.26
N PRO A 4 12.33 -14.13 -7.17
CA PRO A 4 12.47 -15.49 -6.61
C PRO A 4 12.01 -15.56 -5.15
N ASP A 5 12.18 -14.45 -4.41
CA ASP A 5 11.80 -14.34 -3.00
C ASP A 5 10.29 -14.12 -2.78
N PHE A 6 9.56 -13.76 -3.84
CA PHE A 6 8.10 -13.60 -3.83
C PHE A 6 7.48 -14.58 -4.84
N PRO A 7 7.20 -15.82 -4.44
CA PRO A 7 6.70 -16.86 -5.35
C PRO A 7 5.33 -16.48 -5.93
N GLY A 8 5.09 -16.87 -7.18
CA GLY A 8 3.85 -16.56 -7.91
C GLY A 8 3.83 -15.19 -8.59
N THR A 9 4.95 -14.44 -8.55
CA THR A 9 5.09 -13.17 -9.28
C THR A 9 5.47 -13.40 -10.74
N ALA A 10 4.86 -12.63 -11.64
CA ALA A 10 5.24 -12.59 -13.05
C ALA A 10 4.96 -11.19 -13.61
N ILE A 11 5.99 -10.56 -14.16
CA ILE A 11 5.96 -9.23 -14.77
C ILE A 11 6.16 -9.40 -16.26
N LEU A 12 5.14 -8.99 -17.02
CA LEU A 12 5.18 -8.91 -18.47
C LEU A 12 5.48 -7.47 -18.88
N SER A 13 6.51 -7.31 -19.71
CA SER A 13 6.96 -6.01 -20.20
C SER A 13 7.28 -6.06 -21.69
N ILE A 14 7.22 -4.88 -22.31
CA ILE A 14 7.48 -4.72 -23.74
C ILE A 14 8.99 -4.61 -23.99
N ASP A 15 9.72 -4.07 -23.01
CA ASP A 15 11.17 -3.98 -22.99
C ASP A 15 11.72 -4.08 -21.55
N ILE A 16 13.04 -3.97 -21.40
CA ILE A 16 13.75 -4.06 -20.11
C ILE A 16 13.44 -2.86 -19.22
N ALA A 17 13.37 -1.64 -19.77
CA ALA A 17 13.14 -0.43 -18.98
C ALA A 17 11.71 -0.41 -18.40
N ASP A 18 10.71 -0.76 -19.21
CA ASP A 18 9.34 -0.98 -18.76
C ASP A 18 9.27 -2.12 -17.74
N GLY A 19 10.04 -3.18 -17.95
CA GLY A 19 10.15 -4.31 -17.01
C GLY A 19 10.67 -3.89 -15.64
N ILE A 20 11.75 -3.11 -15.59
CA ILE A 20 12.31 -2.61 -14.33
C ILE A 20 11.33 -1.65 -13.63
N ARG A 21 10.66 -0.77 -14.38
CA ARG A 21 9.64 0.14 -13.81
C ARG A 21 8.49 -0.67 -13.18
N LYS A 22 7.92 -1.63 -13.91
CA LYS A 22 6.84 -2.50 -13.40
C LYS A 22 7.31 -3.38 -12.25
N ALA A 23 8.57 -3.83 -12.25
CA ALA A 23 9.15 -4.56 -11.14
C ALA A 23 9.19 -3.72 -9.86
N LYS A 24 9.57 -2.45 -9.96
CA LYS A 24 9.55 -1.53 -8.81
C LYS A 24 8.14 -1.32 -8.28
N GLU A 25 7.17 -1.09 -9.16
CA GLU A 25 5.75 -0.94 -8.80
C GLU A 25 5.22 -2.19 -8.08
N MET A 26 5.43 -3.37 -8.66
CA MET A 26 5.01 -4.64 -8.06
C MET A 26 5.71 -4.89 -6.71
N LEU A 27 7.00 -4.55 -6.58
CA LEU A 27 7.72 -4.73 -5.32
C LEU A 27 7.17 -3.83 -4.21
N VAL A 28 6.76 -2.59 -4.53
CA VAL A 28 6.06 -1.72 -3.58
C VAL A 28 4.77 -2.37 -3.11
N ASP A 29 3.95 -2.85 -4.05
CA ASP A 29 2.65 -3.45 -3.73
C ASP A 29 2.81 -4.70 -2.84
N LEU A 30 3.76 -5.59 -3.18
CA LEU A 30 4.06 -6.79 -2.39
C LEU A 30 4.51 -6.47 -0.97
N VAL A 31 5.32 -5.42 -0.80
CA VAL A 31 5.77 -5.00 0.52
C VAL A 31 4.60 -4.44 1.34
N LEU A 32 3.76 -3.59 0.75
CA LEU A 32 2.58 -3.04 1.43
C LEU A 32 1.59 -4.14 1.82
N GLU A 33 1.33 -5.12 0.94
CA GLU A 33 0.45 -6.24 1.24
C GLU A 33 0.96 -7.08 2.43
N LYS A 34 2.27 -7.37 2.46
CA LYS A 34 2.88 -8.10 3.59
C LYS A 34 2.77 -7.32 4.90
N GLU A 35 2.98 -6.00 4.86
CA GLU A 35 2.83 -5.11 6.02
C GLU A 35 1.38 -5.09 6.52
N GLU A 36 0.39 -4.96 5.63
CA GLU A 36 -1.04 -5.01 5.98
C GLU A 36 -1.45 -6.36 6.61
N GLN A 37 -0.86 -7.46 6.12
CA GLN A 37 -1.08 -8.81 6.66
C GLN A 37 -0.24 -9.13 7.90
N VAL A 38 0.59 -8.18 8.39
CA VAL A 38 1.53 -8.36 9.50
C VAL A 38 2.43 -9.58 9.29
N GLN A 39 2.84 -9.82 8.04
CA GLN A 39 3.76 -10.88 7.65
C GLN A 39 5.18 -10.33 7.48
N PRO A 40 6.21 -11.10 7.84
CA PRO A 40 7.58 -10.69 7.59
C PRO A 40 7.87 -10.62 6.08
N LEU A 41 8.71 -9.66 5.72
CA LEU A 41 9.29 -9.61 4.38
C LEU A 41 10.32 -10.73 4.21
N PRO A 42 10.39 -11.37 3.03
CA PRO A 42 11.42 -12.36 2.75
C PRO A 42 12.81 -11.71 2.76
N ILE A 43 13.82 -12.49 3.15
CA ILE A 43 15.22 -12.07 3.05
C ILE A 43 15.63 -12.21 1.58
N PRO A 44 16.21 -11.16 0.96
CA PRO A 44 16.65 -11.24 -0.43
C PRO A 44 17.66 -12.37 -0.67
N SER A 45 17.41 -13.20 -1.69
CA SER A 45 18.31 -14.27 -2.07
C SER A 45 19.64 -13.73 -2.61
N ALA A 46 20.75 -14.40 -2.26
CA ALA A 46 22.04 -14.12 -2.88
C ALA A 46 22.02 -14.54 -4.37
N PRO A 47 22.65 -13.78 -5.28
CA PRO A 47 22.63 -14.09 -6.72
C PRO A 47 23.12 -15.49 -7.07
N GLU A 48 24.12 -15.96 -6.33
CA GLU A 48 24.71 -17.30 -6.46
C GLU A 48 23.74 -18.44 -6.12
N ASN A 49 22.68 -18.15 -5.36
CA ASN A 49 21.65 -19.12 -4.99
C ASN A 49 20.43 -19.08 -5.93
N ILE A 50 20.44 -18.22 -6.96
CA ILE A 50 19.34 -18.09 -7.92
C ILE A 50 19.67 -18.92 -9.17
N SER A 51 18.89 -19.97 -9.38
CA SER A 51 18.98 -20.79 -10.60
C SER A 51 18.29 -20.10 -11.78
N LEU A 52 19.04 -19.88 -12.85
CA LEU A 52 18.51 -19.38 -14.12
C LEU A 52 17.91 -20.52 -14.93
N LEU A 53 16.82 -20.26 -15.65
CA LEU A 53 16.12 -21.27 -16.44
C LEU A 53 16.65 -21.30 -17.88
N ASP A 54 17.04 -20.14 -18.42
CA ASP A 54 17.66 -19.99 -19.74
C ASP A 54 19.06 -19.35 -19.65
N ALA A 55 19.95 -19.69 -20.57
CA ALA A 55 21.31 -19.13 -20.63
C ALA A 55 21.34 -17.61 -20.88
N ASN A 56 20.28 -17.08 -21.47
CA ASN A 56 20.11 -15.66 -21.75
C ASN A 56 19.47 -14.89 -20.58
N ASP A 57 19.00 -15.60 -19.54
CA ASP A 57 18.46 -14.94 -18.36
C ASP A 57 19.56 -14.10 -17.68
N ARG A 58 19.14 -12.99 -17.08
CA ARG A 58 20.01 -12.06 -16.36
C ARG A 58 19.38 -11.71 -15.03
N ILE A 59 20.21 -11.66 -13.99
CA ILE A 59 19.82 -11.18 -12.68
C ILE A 59 19.94 -9.65 -12.67
N VAL A 60 18.88 -8.99 -12.21
CA VAL A 60 18.82 -7.53 -12.07
C VAL A 60 18.42 -7.22 -10.63
N PHE A 61 19.21 -6.40 -9.96
CA PHE A 61 18.85 -5.90 -8.63
C PHE A 61 17.85 -4.76 -8.76
N VAL A 62 16.79 -4.83 -7.96
CA VAL A 62 15.74 -3.81 -7.90
C VAL A 62 15.64 -3.32 -6.47
N GLU A 63 15.80 -2.01 -6.31
CA GLU A 63 15.59 -1.32 -5.03
C GLU A 63 14.38 -0.38 -5.11
N ILE A 64 13.74 -0.18 -3.96
CA ILE A 64 12.63 0.74 -3.77
C ILE A 64 12.81 1.55 -2.48
N TYR A 65 12.36 2.79 -2.49
CA TYR A 65 12.33 3.66 -1.32
C TYR A 65 10.89 3.75 -0.81
N MET A 66 10.57 2.98 0.25
CA MET A 66 9.23 2.83 0.79
C MET A 66 8.60 4.04 1.51
N PRO A 67 9.33 4.96 2.17
CA PRO A 67 8.73 6.04 2.93
C PRO A 67 7.62 6.86 2.24
N PRO A 68 7.74 7.28 0.96
CA PRO A 68 6.65 7.95 0.26
C PRO A 68 5.40 7.06 0.12
N TYR A 69 5.57 5.79 -0.27
CA TYR A 69 4.47 4.85 -0.47
C TYR A 69 3.75 4.49 0.83
N ARG A 70 4.49 4.29 1.93
CA ARG A 70 3.91 4.09 3.26
C ARG A 70 3.12 5.32 3.72
N ASN A 71 3.65 6.52 3.48
CA ASN A 71 2.97 7.75 3.83
C ASN A 71 1.68 7.92 3.01
N GLU A 72 1.70 7.59 1.72
CA GLU A 72 0.51 7.60 0.88
C GLU A 72 -0.53 6.57 1.36
N ALA A 73 -0.10 5.32 1.60
CA ALA A 73 -0.96 4.26 2.10
C ALA A 73 -1.60 4.62 3.46
N ALA A 74 -0.81 5.14 4.40
CA ALA A 74 -1.30 5.53 5.73
C ALA A 74 -2.28 6.71 5.71
N ASN A 75 -2.15 7.62 4.72
CA ASN A 75 -3.03 8.78 4.57
C ASN A 75 -4.17 8.56 3.56
N LYS A 76 -4.27 7.36 2.98
CA LYS A 76 -5.31 7.03 2.01
C LYS A 76 -6.67 7.13 2.69
N ALA A 77 -7.51 8.04 2.19
CA ALA A 77 -8.88 8.15 2.65
C ALA A 77 -9.66 6.89 2.27
N VAL A 78 -10.23 6.22 3.26
CA VAL A 78 -11.06 5.02 3.08
C VAL A 78 -12.53 5.34 3.34
N THR A 79 -13.42 4.82 2.51
CA THR A 79 -14.87 4.99 2.70
C THR A 79 -15.35 4.11 3.84
N LYS A 80 -16.08 4.70 4.78
CA LYS A 80 -16.79 3.97 5.83
C LYS A 80 -18.28 4.20 5.70
N ASN A 81 -19.04 3.12 5.47
CA ASN A 81 -20.50 3.16 5.53
C ASN A 81 -20.95 3.15 7.00
N CYS A 82 -21.87 4.03 7.36
CA CYS A 82 -22.47 4.10 8.69
C CYS A 82 -24.00 4.15 8.61
N THR A 83 -24.67 3.73 9.66
CA THR A 83 -26.14 3.74 9.77
C THR A 83 -26.56 4.88 10.68
N LEU A 84 -27.52 5.69 10.24
CA LEU A 84 -28.05 6.81 10.99
C LEU A 84 -29.58 6.93 10.81
N PRO A 85 -30.31 7.49 11.79
CA PRO A 85 -31.72 7.81 11.62
C PRO A 85 -31.94 8.75 10.43
N LYS A 86 -33.00 8.52 9.63
CA LYS A 86 -33.33 9.32 8.45
C LYS A 86 -33.40 10.82 8.77
N TRP A 87 -34.06 11.19 9.87
CA TRP A 87 -34.22 12.59 10.27
C TRP A 87 -32.87 13.30 10.48
N LEU A 88 -31.86 12.58 11.02
CA LEU A 88 -30.55 13.15 11.30
C LEU A 88 -29.73 13.34 10.03
N ARG A 89 -29.87 12.43 9.07
CA ARG A 89 -29.29 12.59 7.73
C ARG A 89 -29.85 13.84 7.08
N ASP A 90 -31.18 13.94 7.03
CA ASP A 90 -31.90 14.97 6.29
C ASP A 90 -31.54 16.38 6.82
N VAL A 91 -31.61 16.59 8.13
CA VAL A 91 -31.22 17.89 8.72
C VAL A 91 -29.74 18.22 8.53
N GLY A 92 -28.87 17.20 8.49
CA GLY A 92 -27.43 17.40 8.26
C GLY A 92 -27.12 17.74 6.81
N GLU A 93 -27.80 17.12 5.85
CA GLU A 93 -27.70 17.43 4.42
C GLU A 93 -28.25 18.84 4.12
N GLU A 94 -29.40 19.21 4.70
CA GLU A 94 -29.98 20.56 4.58
C GLU A 94 -29.07 21.65 5.15
N ALA A 95 -28.36 21.35 6.24
CA ALA A 95 -27.37 22.24 6.84
C ALA A 95 -26.00 22.23 6.10
N GLY A 96 -25.84 21.44 5.03
CA GLY A 96 -24.61 21.35 4.25
C GLY A 96 -23.43 20.73 4.99
N LEU A 97 -23.70 19.84 5.96
CA LEU A 97 -22.65 19.24 6.78
C LEU A 97 -21.79 18.24 5.98
N ASN A 98 -20.48 18.28 6.23
CA ASN A 98 -19.56 17.25 5.74
C ASN A 98 -19.50 16.09 6.74
N PHE A 99 -20.32 15.05 6.52
CA PHE A 99 -20.39 13.88 7.38
C PHE A 99 -19.04 13.18 7.58
N SER A 100 -18.20 13.10 6.54
CA SER A 100 -16.86 12.50 6.65
C SER A 100 -15.97 13.29 7.60
N GLN A 101 -15.97 14.62 7.48
CA GLN A 101 -15.19 15.49 8.36
C GLN A 101 -15.68 15.43 9.82
N LEU A 102 -17.00 15.43 10.02
CA LEU A 102 -17.61 15.31 11.36
C LEU A 102 -17.26 13.96 12.00
N LEU A 103 -17.34 12.87 11.23
CA LEU A 103 -16.96 11.54 11.71
C LEU A 103 -15.48 11.49 12.11
N GLN A 104 -14.59 12.01 11.26
CA GLN A 104 -13.15 12.07 11.55
C GLN A 104 -12.86 12.90 12.82
N ALA A 105 -13.50 14.06 12.98
CA ALA A 105 -13.33 14.90 14.16
C ALA A 105 -13.82 14.19 15.43
N SER A 106 -14.98 13.55 15.37
CA SER A 106 -15.57 12.83 16.51
C SER A 106 -14.73 11.62 16.93
N ILE A 107 -14.18 10.86 15.97
CA ILE A 107 -13.28 9.72 16.25
C ILE A 107 -11.99 10.23 16.92
N LYS A 108 -11.39 11.32 16.40
CA LYS A 108 -10.19 11.90 16.99
C LYS A 108 -10.42 12.36 18.42
N ASP A 109 -11.54 13.05 18.67
CA ASP A 109 -11.91 13.51 20.00
C ASP A 109 -12.13 12.35 20.97
N ALA A 110 -12.90 11.34 20.55
CA ALA A 110 -13.17 10.14 21.35
C ALA A 110 -11.90 9.35 21.71
N LEU A 111 -10.88 9.38 20.86
CA LEU A 111 -9.59 8.72 21.07
C LEU A 111 -8.51 9.65 21.66
N GLY A 112 -8.80 10.93 21.89
CA GLY A 112 -7.83 11.91 22.39
C GLY A 112 -6.71 12.26 21.41
N ILE A 113 -6.90 12.04 20.10
CA ILE A 113 -5.91 12.30 19.05
C ILE A 113 -5.89 13.79 18.70
N LYS A 114 -4.91 14.53 19.26
CA LYS A 114 -4.79 15.99 19.07
C LYS A 114 -4.04 16.40 17.80
N SER A 115 -3.29 15.50 17.19
CA SER A 115 -2.51 15.70 15.96
C SER A 115 -2.13 14.32 15.40
N ILE A 116 -1.82 14.23 14.11
CA ILE A 116 -1.17 13.05 13.53
C ILE A 116 0.27 13.04 14.07
N GLU A 117 0.47 12.64 15.33
CA GLU A 117 1.79 12.18 15.74
C GLU A 117 1.99 10.89 14.96
N LYS A 118 2.85 10.98 13.93
CA LYS A 118 3.34 9.83 13.18
C LYS A 118 3.82 8.81 14.22
N GLN A 119 3.05 7.76 14.43
CA GLN A 119 3.56 6.60 15.14
C GLN A 119 4.78 6.10 14.33
N PRO A 120 5.93 5.88 15.00
CA PRO A 120 7.15 5.42 14.35
C PRO A 120 6.97 4.05 13.71
#